data_AF-A0A9X8ECS9-F1
#
_entry.id   AF-A0A9X8ECS9-F1
#
_cell.length_a   1.000
_cell.length_b   1.000
_cell.length_c   1.000
_cell.angle_alpha   90.00
_cell.angle_beta   90.00
_cell.angle_gamma   90.00
#
_symmetry.space_group_name_H-M   'P 1'
#
loop_
_entity.id
_entity.type
_entity.pdbx_description
1 polymer ?
#
loop_
_entity_poly.entity_id
_entity_poly.type
_entity_poly.pdbx_seq_one_letter_code
_entity_poly.pdbx_strand_id
1 'polypeptide(L)'
;MGIINSVQAIKIRRNGELVLLAQYRKFLVEKCPDFAFVRCKITPAIQHRVLANWEAIACGHTPAMRAKGHSSPVVYFYDSFYTRLFEVAPEVRSLFRSSIIVQGKALINIVQSIANGVNSADAIA
;
A
#
# COMPACT_ATOMS: atom_id res chain seq x y z
N MET A 1 -16.16 24.17 -2.89
CA MET A 1 -15.09 24.50 -1.92
C MET A 1 -13.89 23.65 -2.26
N GLY A 2 -12.89 24.24 -2.91
CA GLY A 2 -11.71 23.56 -3.44
C GLY A 2 -10.75 23.13 -2.34
N ILE A 3 -10.02 22.05 -2.60
CA ILE A 3 -9.04 21.43 -1.70
C ILE A 3 -7.94 22.47 -1.37
N ILE A 4 -7.97 23.04 -0.15
CA ILE A 4 -7.00 24.05 0.33
C ILE A 4 -5.71 23.38 0.84
N ASN A 5 -5.74 22.08 1.11
CA ASN A 5 -4.56 21.33 1.54
C ASN A 5 -3.77 20.90 0.30
N SER A 6 -2.55 21.43 0.15
CA SER A 6 -1.56 21.03 -0.85
C SER A 6 -1.62 19.54 -1.20
N VAL A 7 -1.57 19.18 -2.48
CA VAL A 7 -1.61 17.80 -3.01
C VAL A 7 -0.56 16.86 -2.39
N GLN A 8 0.42 17.41 -1.67
CA GLN A 8 1.47 16.68 -0.98
C GLN A 8 1.15 16.50 0.51
N ALA A 9 0.58 15.35 0.86
CA ALA A 9 0.40 14.93 2.26
C ALA A 9 1.69 14.39 2.91
N ILE A 10 2.62 13.92 2.08
CA ILE A 10 3.87 13.25 2.49
C ILE A 10 5.06 14.14 2.11
N LYS A 11 6.00 14.33 3.04
CA LYS A 11 7.28 15.01 2.81
C LYS A 11 8.43 14.02 2.96
N ILE A 12 9.44 14.16 2.10
CA ILE A 12 10.71 13.43 2.21
C ILE A 12 11.69 14.29 3.03
N ARG A 13 12.21 13.77 4.15
CA ARG A 13 13.26 14.42 4.94
C ARG A 13 14.63 14.22 4.27
N ARG A 14 15.64 15.00 4.71
CA ARG A 14 17.01 14.96 4.14
C ARG A 14 17.68 13.59 4.23
N ASN A 15 17.28 12.77 5.20
CA ASN A 15 17.73 11.39 5.42
C ASN A 15 16.92 10.35 4.61
N GLY A 16 16.01 10.79 3.72
CA GLY A 16 15.16 9.91 2.91
C GLY A 16 13.87 9.46 3.60
N GLU A 17 13.61 9.89 4.82
CA GLU A 17 12.41 9.48 5.55
C GLU A 17 11.13 10.07 4.96
N LEU A 18 10.11 9.23 4.75
CA LEU A 18 8.77 9.63 4.34
C LEU A 18 7.92 9.96 5.56
N VAL A 19 7.40 11.18 5.62
CA VAL A 19 6.74 11.72 6.81
C VAL A 19 5.41 12.36 6.45
N LEU A 20 4.33 11.94 7.10
CA LEU A 20 3.01 12.56 7.01
C LEU A 20 3.01 13.93 7.71
N LEU A 21 2.55 14.98 7.02
CA LEU A 21 2.46 16.32 7.60
C LEU A 21 1.41 16.38 8.72
N ALA A 22 1.72 17.08 9.82
CA ALA A 22 0.85 17.16 11.01
C ALA A 22 -0.57 17.70 10.71
N GLN A 23 -0.69 18.65 9.78
CA GLN A 23 -1.98 19.17 9.31
C GLN A 23 -2.87 18.09 8.67
N TYR A 24 -2.25 17.16 7.95
CA TYR A 24 -2.93 16.02 7.33
C TYR A 24 -3.27 14.94 8.36
N ARG A 25 -2.42 14.75 9.38
CA ARG A 25 -2.75 13.89 10.52
C ARG A 25 -4.04 14.36 11.20
N LYS A 26 -4.15 15.67 11.49
CA LYS A 26 -5.36 16.24 12.11
C LYS A 26 -6.60 16.01 11.24
N PHE A 27 -6.49 16.25 9.93
CA PHE A 27 -7.57 15.98 8.98
C PHE A 27 -8.00 14.51 8.99
N LEU A 28 -7.05 13.57 8.94
CA LEU A 28 -7.36 12.13 8.93
C LEU A 28 -7.99 11.68 10.24
N VAL A 29 -7.56 12.19 11.40
CA VAL A 29 -8.20 11.89 12.70
C VAL A 29 -9.66 12.36 12.70
N GLU A 30 -9.94 13.53 12.12
CA GLU A 30 -11.28 14.10 12.11
C GLU A 30 -12.21 13.42 11.08
N LYS A 31 -11.69 13.06 9.90
CA LYS A 31 -12.50 12.53 8.79
C LYS A 31 -12.48 10.99 8.70
N CYS A 32 -11.51 10.34 9.33
CA CYS A 32 -11.32 8.90 9.33
C CYS A 32 -11.04 8.41 10.76
N PRO A 33 -12.02 8.50 11.68
CA PRO A 33 -11.83 8.17 13.10
C PRO A 33 -11.40 6.71 13.32
N ASP A 34 -11.79 5.80 12.41
CA ASP A 34 -11.40 4.39 12.44
C ASP A 34 -10.01 4.11 11.84
N PHE A 35 -9.34 5.14 11.31
CA PHE A 35 -7.99 4.98 10.76
C PHE A 35 -6.99 4.80 11.91
N ALA A 36 -6.40 3.62 12.00
CA ALA A 36 -5.48 3.29 13.08
C ALA A 36 -4.14 4.04 12.93
N PHE A 37 -3.94 5.10 13.71
CA PHE A 37 -2.68 5.86 13.80
C PHE A 37 -1.64 5.17 14.69
N VAL A 38 -1.39 3.88 14.44
CA VAL A 38 -0.39 3.14 15.20
C VAL A 38 0.99 3.69 14.81
N ARG A 39 1.75 4.19 15.80
CA ARG A 39 3.17 4.49 15.62
C ARG A 39 3.88 3.19 15.23
N CYS A 40 4.11 2.99 13.93
CA CYS A 40 4.85 1.85 13.43
C CYS A 40 6.33 2.24 13.44
N LYS A 41 7.06 1.84 14.48
CA LYS A 41 8.52 1.83 14.43
C LYS A 41 8.94 0.77 13.44
N ILE A 42 9.45 1.18 12.29
CA ILE A 42 9.91 0.24 11.27
C ILE A 42 11.32 -0.18 11.65
N THR A 43 11.41 -1.31 12.33
CA THR A 43 12.70 -1.91 12.70
C THR A 43 13.29 -2.63 11.49
N PRO A 44 14.62 -2.81 11.43
CA PRO A 44 15.26 -3.62 10.39
C PRO A 44 14.68 -5.05 10.30
N ALA A 45 14.26 -5.62 11.44
CA ALA A 45 13.62 -6.93 11.49
C ALA A 45 12.24 -6.93 10.81
N ILE A 46 11.43 -5.87 10.99
CA ILE A 46 10.14 -5.72 10.30
C ILE A 46 10.39 -5.54 8.80
N GLN A 47 11.33 -4.67 8.42
CA GLN A 47 11.68 -4.44 7.02
C GLN A 47 12.14 -5.72 6.34
N HIS A 48 13.01 -6.49 6.97
CA HIS A 48 13.48 -7.78 6.44
C HIS A 48 12.31 -8.77 6.23
N ARG A 49 11.40 -8.88 7.21
CA ARG A 49 10.21 -9.74 7.08
C ARG A 49 9.27 -9.30 5.97
N VAL A 50 9.05 -7.99 5.83
CA VAL A 50 8.20 -7.43 4.76
C VAL A 50 8.82 -7.72 3.39
N LEU A 51 10.12 -7.48 3.22
CA LEU A 51 10.82 -7.71 1.96
C LEU A 51 10.85 -9.19 1.58
N ALA A 52 11.18 -10.08 2.52
CA ALA A 52 11.20 -11.52 2.28
C ALA A 52 9.82 -12.06 1.87
N ASN A 53 8.75 -11.58 2.51
CA ASN A 53 7.39 -11.98 2.15
C ASN A 53 6.98 -11.39 0.79
N TRP A 54 7.37 -10.14 0.51
CA TRP A 54 7.10 -9.51 -0.78
C TRP A 54 7.78 -10.24 -1.93
N GLU A 55 9.02 -10.68 -1.75
CA GLU A 55 9.75 -11.51 -2.73
C GLU A 55 9.00 -12.81 -3.00
N ALA A 56 8.51 -13.50 -1.95
CA ALA A 56 7.72 -14.71 -2.11
C ALA A 56 6.42 -14.47 -2.91
N ILE A 57 5.77 -13.32 -2.75
CA ILE A 57 4.59 -12.93 -3.52
C ILE A 57 4.97 -12.62 -4.98
N ALA A 58 6.00 -11.80 -5.20
CA ALA A 58 6.43 -11.39 -6.52
C ALA A 58 6.88 -12.58 -7.39
N CYS A 59 7.55 -13.56 -6.79
CA CYS A 59 7.98 -14.79 -7.46
C CYS A 59 6.90 -15.89 -7.51
N GLY A 60 5.74 -15.69 -6.88
CA GLY A 60 4.67 -16.71 -6.84
C GLY A 60 5.00 -17.93 -5.98
N HIS A 61 5.90 -17.78 -5.02
CA HIS A 61 6.36 -18.86 -4.14
C HIS A 61 5.48 -19.05 -2.91
N THR A 62 4.43 -18.24 -2.73
CA THR A 62 3.49 -18.45 -1.63
C THR A 62 2.72 -19.77 -1.79
N PRO A 63 2.36 -20.46 -0.70
CA PRO A 63 1.62 -21.72 -0.76
C PRO A 63 0.31 -21.63 -1.56
N ALA A 64 -0.43 -20.53 -1.41
CA ALA A 64 -1.70 -20.31 -2.11
C ALA A 64 -1.52 -20.17 -3.63
N MET A 65 -0.44 -19.51 -4.07
CA MET A 65 -0.11 -19.34 -5.49
C MET A 65 0.33 -20.65 -6.12
N ARG A 66 1.16 -21.44 -5.41
CA ARG A 66 1.57 -22.78 -5.85
C ARG A 66 0.37 -23.73 -6.00
N ALA A 67 -0.61 -23.64 -5.11
CA ALA A 67 -1.81 -24.49 -5.15
C ALA A 67 -2.73 -24.22 -6.36
N LYS A 68 -2.77 -22.98 -6.89
CA LYS A 68 -3.61 -22.63 -8.06
C LYS A 68 -2.94 -22.88 -9.43
N GLY A 69 -1.66 -23.26 -9.48
CA GLY A 69 -0.93 -23.50 -10.74
C GLY A 69 -0.32 -22.24 -11.39
N HIS A 70 0.29 -22.40 -12.57
CA HIS A 70 1.13 -21.40 -13.25
C HIS A 70 0.39 -20.20 -13.89
N SER A 71 -0.57 -19.60 -13.18
CA SER A 71 -0.99 -18.23 -13.52
C SER A 71 0.14 -17.26 -13.12
N SER A 72 0.39 -16.22 -13.92
CA SER A 72 1.39 -15.20 -13.60
C SER A 72 1.20 -14.70 -12.14
N PRO A 73 2.24 -14.71 -11.28
CA PRO A 73 2.12 -14.32 -9.88
C PRO A 73 1.49 -12.94 -9.67
N VAL A 74 1.87 -12.02 -10.56
CA VAL A 74 1.34 -10.66 -10.67
C VAL A 74 -0.18 -10.68 -10.88
N VAL A 75 -0.66 -11.54 -11.78
CA VAL A 75 -2.09 -11.68 -12.10
C VAL A 75 -2.86 -12.20 -10.90
N TYR A 76 -2.37 -13.27 -10.29
CA TYR A 76 -2.99 -13.85 -9.10
C TYR A 76 -3.12 -12.81 -7.97
N PHE A 77 -2.08 -12.00 -7.75
CA PHE A 77 -2.05 -11.00 -6.70
C PHE A 77 -3.13 -9.91 -6.90
N TYR A 78 -3.15 -9.24 -8.06
CA TYR A 78 -4.13 -8.17 -8.26
C TYR A 78 -5.55 -8.71 -8.37
N ASP A 79 -5.75 -9.91 -8.93
CA ASP A 79 -7.07 -10.53 -9.05
C ASP A 79 -7.65 -10.87 -7.68
N SER A 80 -6.82 -11.46 -6.79
CA SER A 80 -7.20 -11.74 -5.41
C SER A 80 -7.52 -10.44 -4.64
N PHE A 81 -6.71 -9.39 -4.83
CA PHE A 81 -6.91 -8.10 -4.17
C PHE A 81 -8.23 -7.45 -4.59
N TYR A 82 -8.49 -7.29 -5.89
CA TYR A 82 -9.69 -6.62 -6.39
C TYR A 82 -10.95 -7.45 -6.16
N THR A 83 -10.87 -8.77 -6.27
CA THR A 83 -11.98 -9.67 -5.91
C THR A 83 -12.38 -9.42 -4.47
N ARG A 84 -11.43 -9.46 -3.53
CA ARG A 84 -11.73 -9.25 -2.11
C ARG A 84 -12.20 -7.84 -1.81
N LEU A 85 -11.62 -6.82 -2.45
CA LEU A 85 -12.03 -5.43 -2.28
C LEU A 85 -13.50 -5.23 -2.67
N PHE A 86 -13.92 -5.77 -3.82
CA PHE A 86 -15.29 -5.59 -4.32
C PHE A 86 -16.31 -6.49 -3.62
N GLU A 87 -15.88 -7.57 -2.97
CA GLU A 87 -16.72 -8.34 -2.03
C GLU A 87 -17.01 -7.55 -0.75
N VAL A 88 -16.00 -6.87 -0.19
CA VAL A 88 -16.12 -6.14 1.08
C VAL A 88 -16.77 -4.77 0.89
N ALA A 89 -16.45 -4.07 -0.19
CA ALA A 89 -16.90 -2.71 -0.48
C ALA A 89 -17.33 -2.58 -1.96
N PRO A 90 -18.47 -3.17 -2.35
CA PRO A 90 -18.93 -3.15 -3.74
C PRO A 90 -19.17 -1.73 -4.29
N GLU A 91 -19.52 -0.77 -3.44
CA GLU A 91 -19.75 0.63 -3.79
C GLU A 91 -18.52 1.32 -4.40
N VAL A 92 -17.31 0.89 -4.01
CA VAL A 92 -16.07 1.48 -4.52
C VAL A 92 -15.70 0.98 -5.92
N ARG A 93 -16.34 -0.08 -6.43
CA ARG A 93 -16.05 -0.65 -7.76
C ARG A 93 -16.15 0.38 -8.87
N SER A 94 -17.09 1.32 -8.73
CA SER A 94 -17.30 2.42 -9.68
C SER A 94 -16.12 3.41 -9.79
N LEU A 95 -15.20 3.40 -8.82
CA LEU A 95 -13.97 4.20 -8.84
C LEU A 95 -12.88 3.56 -9.70
N PHE A 96 -12.94 2.24 -9.92
CA PHE A 96 -11.93 1.46 -10.64
C PHE A 96 -12.36 1.22 -12.10
N ARG A 97 -12.47 2.30 -12.89
CA ARG A 97 -13.03 2.27 -14.26
C ARG A 97 -12.05 1.83 -15.36
N SER A 98 -10.75 1.94 -15.11
CA SER A 98 -9.72 1.51 -16.07
C SER A 98 -9.54 -0.01 -16.08
N SER A 99 -8.82 -0.53 -17.07
CA SER A 99 -8.48 -1.96 -17.13
C SER A 99 -7.81 -2.43 -15.83
N ILE A 100 -8.35 -3.51 -15.26
CA ILE A 100 -7.85 -4.14 -14.03
C ILE A 100 -6.39 -4.59 -14.16
N ILE A 101 -5.95 -4.92 -15.38
CA ILE A 101 -4.56 -5.27 -15.68
C ILE A 101 -3.64 -4.05 -15.48
N VAL A 102 -4.07 -2.87 -15.97
CA VAL A 102 -3.30 -1.64 -15.85
C VAL A 102 -3.24 -1.20 -14.39
N GLN A 103 -4.38 -1.21 -13.70
CA GLN A 103 -4.46 -0.88 -12.28
C GLN A 103 -3.71 -1.88 -11.39
N GLY A 104 -3.73 -3.17 -11.74
CA GLY A 104 -3.01 -4.22 -11.05
C GLY A 104 -1.49 -4.05 -11.13
N LYS A 105 -0.98 -3.70 -12.32
CA LYS A 105 0.44 -3.35 -12.50
C LYS A 105 0.83 -2.12 -11.69
N ALA A 106 -0.01 -1.08 -11.69
CA ALA A 106 0.23 0.12 -10.90
C ALA A 106 0.26 -0.19 -9.39
N LEU A 107 -0.69 -0.99 -8.89
CA LEU A 107 -0.74 -1.43 -7.49
C LEU A 107 0.55 -2.15 -7.07
N ILE A 108 1.01 -3.12 -7.86
CA ILE A 108 2.22 -3.89 -7.57
C ILE A 108 3.45 -2.97 -7.52
N ASN A 109 3.58 -2.06 -8.49
CA ASN A 109 4.67 -1.09 -8.50
C ASN A 109 4.64 -0.18 -7.27
N ILE A 110 3.46 0.31 -6.86
CA ILE A 110 3.31 1.14 -5.66
C ILE A 110 3.75 0.34 -4.42
N VAL A 111 3.28 -0.89 -4.26
CA VAL A 111 3.65 -1.73 -3.11
C VAL A 111 5.14 -2.01 -3.09
N GLN A 112 5.75 -2.31 -4.24
CA GLN A 112 7.19 -2.53 -4.34
C GLN A 112 8.00 -1.26 -4.04
N SER A 113 7.56 -0.10 -4.52
CA SER A 113 8.18 1.18 -4.19
C SER A 113 8.08 1.51 -2.71
N ILE A 114 6.96 1.19 -2.05
CA ILE A 114 6.81 1.37 -0.60
C ILE A 114 7.71 0.38 0.15
N ALA A 115 7.69 -0.91 -0.22
CA ALA A 115 8.49 -1.94 0.42
C ALA A 115 10.00 -1.63 0.36
N ASN A 116 10.48 -1.10 -0.77
CA ASN A 116 11.88 -0.74 -0.98
C ASN A 116 12.23 0.67 -0.49
N GLY A 117 11.27 1.59 -0.49
CA GLY A 117 11.50 3.02 -0.23
C GLY A 117 11.33 3.42 1.24
N VAL A 118 10.74 2.56 2.07
CA VAL A 118 10.55 2.86 3.48
C VAL A 118 11.88 2.67 4.23
N ASN A 119 12.59 3.77 4.40
CA ASN A 119 13.80 3.88 5.21
C ASN A 119 13.59 4.79 6.44
N SER A 120 12.35 4.88 6.93
CA SER A 120 12.00 5.76 8.05
C SER A 120 11.69 5.00 9.32
N ALA A 121 12.34 5.42 10.41
CA ALA A 121 12.11 4.88 11.74
C ALA A 121 10.77 5.36 12.32
N ASP A 122 10.19 6.44 11.80
CA ASP A 122 8.92 7.04 12.24
C ASP A 122 8.17 7.64 11.02
N ALA A 123 7.21 6.90 10.48
CA ALA A 123 6.40 7.35 9.33
C ALA A 123 5.46 8.54 9.65
N ILE A 124 5.38 8.94 10.92
CA ILE A 124 4.57 10.04 11.43
C ILE A 124 5.52 11.04 12.12
N ALA A 125 5.51 12.30 11.66
CA ALA A 125 6.29 13.39 12.26
C ALA A 125 5.86 13.72 13.67
#